data_AF-D7UYT2-F1
#
_entry.id   AF-D7UYT2-F1
#
_cell.length_a   1.000
_cell.length_b   1.000
_cell.length_c   1.000
_cell.angle_alpha   90.00
_cell.angle_beta   90.00
_cell.angle_gamma   90.00
#
_symmetry.space_group_name_H-M   'P 1'
#
loop_
_entity.id
_entity.type
_entity.pdbx_description
1 polymer ?
#
loop_
_entity_poly.entity_id
_entity_poly.type
_entity_poly.pdbx_seq_one_letter_code
_entity_poly.pdbx_strand_id
1 'polypeptide(L)'
;MGLCKNLSGAKEKTNYTNWFFLIYLIYRTISDKVLARRDSMFLGINEMRYTKFKYLLIIAVIGLIGWLIFTINGLANGLAEGNRMAVDQWKIEGVVLSKEANKNLTGSALKAGIADKVNHAKAVTPVSQTSAVIQGTDEAQLNINLLGIEKNAFITPKLTKGKLFQHKKEIIVSDGVLKKEYRVGDKVKVGADKEKWKIVGAFADSSLNLAPIAYSSMTSVQGIKSAGPNTNMVNGLLIRAADISKVKVKAANTELLPTNTFIENLPGYQAQNLTLQTMNYFLIVIASFVIGIFIYIMTLQKQAIFGVLKVQGIPTAYLARSVVAQTFVLAMIGIVIGFILTVGISLVMPDTLPFRLDYLKLLSDMGLILLVSVVGSLVSIRTIVKINPLVAIGG
;
A
#
# COMPACT_ATOMS: atom_id res chain seq x y z
N MET A 1 47.17 42.61 65.14
CA MET A 1 48.54 42.90 64.66
C MET A 1 48.81 41.96 63.47
N GLY A 2 48.91 42.50 62.24
CA GLY A 2 49.36 41.87 60.97
C GLY A 2 48.48 40.77 60.34
N LEU A 3 47.66 40.99 59.29
CA LEU A 3 47.96 40.97 57.83
C LEU A 3 48.69 39.70 57.32
N CYS A 4 48.05 38.81 56.53
CA CYS A 4 47.94 38.86 55.06
C CYS A 4 47.30 37.58 54.43
N LYS A 5 46.72 37.74 53.23
CA LYS A 5 46.00 36.76 52.36
C LYS A 5 46.88 35.62 51.78
N ASN A 6 46.30 34.44 51.48
CA ASN A 6 46.03 33.97 50.10
C ASN A 6 45.32 32.60 50.00
N LEU A 7 44.50 32.46 48.95
CA LEU A 7 43.76 31.28 48.48
C LEU A 7 44.65 30.29 47.70
N SER A 8 44.34 28.98 47.76
CA SER A 8 44.35 28.02 46.62
C SER A 8 44.05 26.60 47.11
N GLY A 9 43.15 25.88 46.42
CA GLY A 9 42.55 24.61 46.89
C GLY A 9 43.18 23.29 46.44
N ALA A 10 42.57 22.19 46.90
CA ALA A 10 42.68 20.82 46.38
C ALA A 10 41.46 20.01 46.87
N LYS A 11 40.44 19.75 46.04
CA LYS A 11 40.26 18.61 45.10
C LYS A 11 39.83 17.30 45.78
N GLU A 12 38.52 17.07 45.74
CA GLU A 12 37.77 15.88 46.11
C GLU A 12 38.08 14.72 45.14
N LYS A 13 38.51 13.56 45.65
CA LYS A 13 38.74 12.33 44.84
C LYS A 13 37.47 11.49 44.82
N THR A 14 36.73 11.58 43.72
CA THR A 14 35.58 10.72 43.40
C THR A 14 36.02 9.37 42.83
N ASN A 15 35.27 8.34 43.18
CA ASN A 15 35.55 6.92 43.00
C ASN A 15 35.19 6.45 41.57
N TYR A 16 36.08 6.64 40.59
CA TYR A 16 35.84 6.32 39.16
C TYR A 16 36.24 4.88 38.74
N THR A 17 36.83 4.09 39.63
CA THR A 17 37.41 2.77 39.29
C THR A 17 36.39 1.65 39.14
N ASN A 18 35.17 1.80 39.67
CA ASN A 18 34.12 0.76 39.61
C ASN A 18 33.32 0.76 38.30
N TRP A 19 33.20 1.89 37.61
CA TRP A 19 32.41 2.00 36.38
C TRP A 19 33.08 1.34 35.17
N PHE A 20 34.42 1.43 35.07
CA PHE A 20 35.18 0.75 34.02
C PHE A 20 35.08 -0.77 34.15
N PHE A 21 35.02 -1.30 35.37
CA PHE A 21 34.88 -2.75 35.61
C PHE A 21 33.48 -3.24 35.21
N LEU A 22 32.43 -2.45 35.49
CA LEU A 22 31.07 -2.78 35.08
C LEU A 22 30.89 -2.70 33.56
N ILE A 23 31.44 -1.66 32.92
CA ILE A 23 31.44 -1.51 31.45
C ILE A 23 32.25 -2.63 30.80
N TYR A 24 33.39 -3.03 31.37
CA TYR A 24 34.18 -4.16 30.89
C TYR A 24 33.45 -5.50 31.03
N LEU A 25 32.73 -5.73 32.13
CA LEU A 25 31.89 -6.92 32.33
C LEU A 25 30.71 -6.96 31.35
N ILE A 26 30.06 -5.81 31.10
CA ILE A 26 28.97 -5.68 30.11
C ILE A 26 29.54 -5.89 28.69
N TYR A 27 30.66 -5.27 28.35
CA TYR A 27 31.33 -5.40 27.06
C TYR A 27 31.81 -6.83 26.81
N ARG A 28 32.39 -7.49 27.83
CA ARG A 28 32.81 -8.89 27.76
C ARG A 28 31.63 -9.83 27.63
N THR A 29 30.54 -9.59 28.35
CA THR A 29 29.30 -10.40 28.22
C THR A 29 28.62 -10.21 26.86
N ILE A 30 28.64 -9.01 26.29
CA ILE A 30 28.15 -8.72 24.94
C ILE A 30 29.09 -9.33 23.89
N SER A 31 30.41 -9.20 24.05
CA SER A 31 31.43 -9.77 23.17
C SER A 31 31.38 -11.29 23.16
N ASP A 32 31.28 -11.95 24.32
CA ASP A 32 31.18 -13.41 24.42
C ASP A 32 29.85 -13.91 23.82
N LYS A 33 28.75 -13.18 24.01
CA LYS A 33 27.47 -13.47 23.32
C LYS A 33 27.57 -13.28 21.80
N VAL A 34 28.33 -12.30 21.33
CA VAL A 34 28.55 -12.01 19.90
C VAL A 34 29.50 -13.04 19.28
N LEU A 35 30.54 -13.48 19.99
CA LEU A 35 31.48 -14.52 19.56
C LEU A 35 30.81 -15.89 19.54
N ALA A 36 30.01 -16.25 20.54
CA ALA A 36 29.18 -17.47 20.51
C ALA A 36 28.12 -17.43 19.38
N ARG A 37 27.63 -16.24 19.02
CA ARG A 37 26.77 -16.02 17.84
C ARG A 37 27.53 -16.18 16.52
N ARG A 38 28.81 -15.82 16.51
CA ARG A 38 29.71 -15.93 15.35
C ARG A 38 30.02 -17.39 15.06
N ASP A 39 30.25 -18.21 16.09
CA ASP A 39 30.63 -19.62 15.93
C ASP A 39 29.43 -20.52 15.53
N SER A 40 28.21 -20.22 16.02
CA SER A 40 26.96 -20.86 15.55
C SER A 40 26.66 -20.53 14.09
N MET A 41 26.80 -19.26 13.71
CA MET A 41 26.56 -18.79 12.35
C MET A 41 27.62 -19.28 11.37
N PHE A 42 28.88 -19.41 11.81
CA PHE A 42 29.99 -19.92 11.00
C PHE A 42 29.76 -21.39 10.60
N LEU A 43 29.25 -22.22 11.52
CA LEU A 43 28.91 -23.61 11.22
C LEU A 43 27.72 -23.69 10.24
N GLY A 44 26.65 -22.91 10.47
CA GLY A 44 25.47 -22.88 9.61
C GLY A 44 25.73 -22.36 8.18
N ILE A 45 26.57 -21.34 8.01
CA ILE A 45 26.94 -20.79 6.69
C ILE A 45 27.84 -21.75 5.91
N ASN A 46 28.81 -22.40 6.56
CA ASN A 46 29.63 -23.42 5.90
C ASN A 46 28.80 -24.63 5.46
N GLU A 47 27.78 -25.01 6.23
CA GLU A 47 26.88 -26.11 5.90
C GLU A 47 25.96 -25.78 4.71
N MET A 48 25.49 -24.52 4.60
CA MET A 48 24.77 -24.01 3.42
C MET A 48 25.61 -24.13 2.14
N ARG A 49 26.93 -23.96 2.25
CA ARG A 49 27.85 -24.13 1.12
C ARG A 49 28.05 -25.60 0.73
N TYR A 50 27.76 -26.58 1.58
CA TYR A 50 27.92 -28.00 1.26
C TYR A 50 26.65 -28.61 0.66
N THR A 51 25.46 -28.20 1.10
CA THR A 51 24.14 -28.69 0.60
C THR A 51 23.35 -27.62 -0.18
N LYS A 52 24.04 -26.91 -1.07
CA LYS A 52 23.58 -25.68 -1.75
C LYS A 52 22.19 -25.78 -2.37
N PHE A 53 21.86 -26.90 -3.03
CA PHE A 53 20.58 -27.07 -3.73
C PHE A 53 19.35 -27.06 -2.80
N LYS A 54 19.46 -27.64 -1.60
CA LYS A 54 18.33 -27.70 -0.65
C LYS A 54 18.00 -26.33 -0.09
N TYR A 55 19.03 -25.57 0.28
CA TYR A 55 18.89 -24.21 0.76
C TYR A 55 18.45 -23.25 -0.35
N LEU A 56 18.97 -23.43 -1.56
CA LEU A 56 18.54 -22.67 -2.74
C LEU A 56 17.05 -22.89 -3.01
N LEU A 57 16.56 -24.13 -2.92
CA LEU A 57 15.13 -24.42 -3.11
C LEU A 57 14.27 -23.70 -2.09
N ILE A 58 14.67 -23.64 -0.81
CA ILE A 58 13.91 -22.95 0.24
C ILE A 58 13.94 -21.44 0.02
N ILE A 59 15.11 -20.88 -0.29
CA ILE A 59 15.24 -19.45 -0.64
C ILE A 59 14.36 -19.12 -1.83
N ALA A 60 14.34 -19.98 -2.86
CA ALA A 60 13.51 -19.81 -4.05
C ALA A 60 12.03 -19.88 -3.71
N VAL A 61 11.59 -20.85 -2.89
CA VAL A 61 10.18 -20.96 -2.47
C VAL A 61 9.76 -19.73 -1.67
N ILE A 62 10.55 -19.30 -0.68
CA ILE A 62 10.25 -18.10 0.10
C ILE A 62 10.24 -16.86 -0.81
N GLY A 63 11.20 -16.76 -1.73
CA GLY A 63 11.30 -15.65 -2.68
C GLY A 63 10.14 -15.59 -3.66
N LEU A 64 9.69 -16.73 -4.19
CA LEU A 64 8.52 -16.81 -5.07
C LEU A 64 7.23 -16.45 -4.33
N ILE A 65 7.06 -16.93 -3.10
CA ILE A 65 5.91 -16.60 -2.27
C ILE A 65 5.91 -15.11 -1.92
N GLY A 66 7.07 -14.56 -1.52
CA GLY A 66 7.23 -13.13 -1.27
C GLY A 66 6.92 -12.31 -2.51
N TRP A 67 7.48 -12.70 -3.67
CA TRP A 67 7.20 -12.08 -4.96
C TRP A 67 5.70 -12.07 -5.29
N LEU A 68 4.99 -13.18 -5.08
CA LEU A 68 3.54 -13.26 -5.31
C LEU A 68 2.76 -12.32 -4.38
N ILE A 69 3.08 -12.33 -3.08
CA ILE A 69 2.46 -11.45 -2.08
C ILE A 69 2.66 -9.98 -2.47
N PHE A 70 3.90 -9.57 -2.76
CA PHE A 70 4.21 -8.20 -3.13
C PHE A 70 3.55 -7.79 -4.46
N THR A 71 3.46 -8.70 -5.42
CA THR A 71 2.80 -8.44 -6.70
C THR A 71 1.30 -8.25 -6.53
N ILE A 72 0.64 -9.11 -5.74
CA ILE A 72 -0.79 -8.97 -5.43
C ILE A 72 -1.05 -7.67 -4.68
N ASN A 73 -0.20 -7.29 -3.73
CA ASN A 73 -0.33 -6.00 -3.05
C ASN A 73 -0.10 -4.82 -3.99
N GLY A 74 0.85 -4.91 -4.93
CA GLY A 74 1.06 -3.90 -5.97
C GLY A 74 -0.15 -3.71 -6.88
N LEU A 75 -0.79 -4.81 -7.30
CA LEU A 75 -2.05 -4.82 -8.04
C LEU A 75 -3.20 -4.24 -7.20
N ALA A 76 -3.33 -4.68 -5.95
CA ALA A 76 -4.40 -4.24 -5.07
C ALA A 76 -4.33 -2.74 -4.78
N ASN A 77 -3.13 -2.23 -4.55
CA ASN A 77 -2.91 -0.80 -4.35
C ASN A 77 -3.20 -0.02 -5.63
N GLY A 78 -2.71 -0.47 -6.79
CA GLY A 78 -2.95 0.22 -8.05
C GLY A 78 -4.43 0.22 -8.46
N LEU A 79 -5.16 -0.87 -8.20
CA LEU A 79 -6.60 -0.93 -8.40
C LEU A 79 -7.34 -0.04 -7.40
N ALA A 80 -6.94 -0.03 -6.13
CA ALA A 80 -7.55 0.83 -5.12
C ALA A 80 -7.34 2.31 -5.45
N GLU A 81 -6.11 2.69 -5.82
CA GLU A 81 -5.77 4.03 -6.30
C GLU A 81 -6.58 4.38 -7.56
N GLY A 82 -6.63 3.48 -8.55
CA GLY A 82 -7.40 3.69 -9.78
C GLY A 82 -8.90 3.89 -9.56
N ASN A 83 -9.45 3.36 -8.47
CA ASN A 83 -10.84 3.58 -8.11
C ASN A 83 -11.09 4.95 -7.47
N ARG A 84 -10.12 5.53 -6.75
CA ARG A 84 -10.37 6.68 -5.86
C ARG A 84 -9.46 7.89 -6.09
N MET A 85 -8.50 7.83 -7.02
CA MET A 85 -7.47 8.84 -7.23
C MET A 85 -8.04 10.26 -7.32
N ALA A 86 -9.16 10.44 -8.00
CA ALA A 86 -9.88 11.70 -8.07
C ALA A 86 -10.31 12.24 -6.71
N VAL A 87 -10.91 11.36 -5.90
CA VAL A 87 -11.42 11.68 -4.57
C VAL A 87 -10.26 12.10 -3.66
N ASP A 88 -9.14 11.37 -3.74
CA ASP A 88 -7.90 11.69 -3.02
C ASP A 88 -7.30 13.05 -3.46
N GLN A 89 -7.46 13.42 -4.73
CA GLN A 89 -6.99 14.70 -5.30
C GLN A 89 -7.91 15.88 -4.99
N TRP A 90 -9.22 15.67 -4.85
CA TRP A 90 -10.18 16.74 -4.56
C TRP A 90 -9.94 17.39 -3.18
N LYS A 91 -9.30 16.66 -2.26
CA LYS A 91 -9.02 17.09 -0.87
C LYS A 91 -10.30 17.59 -0.20
N ILE A 92 -11.30 16.71 -0.19
CA ILE A 92 -12.61 16.94 0.42
C ILE A 92 -12.69 16.21 1.75
N GLU A 93 -13.50 16.75 2.67
CA GLU A 93 -13.78 16.12 3.96
C GLU A 93 -15.13 15.40 3.97
N GLY A 94 -16.01 15.70 3.00
CA GLY A 94 -17.20 14.91 2.78
C GLY A 94 -17.97 15.23 1.50
N VAL A 95 -19.04 14.45 1.29
CA VAL A 95 -19.92 14.50 0.13
C VAL A 95 -21.37 14.49 0.60
N VAL A 96 -22.20 15.35 0.03
CA VAL A 96 -23.66 15.32 0.23
C VAL A 96 -24.31 14.63 -0.96
N LEU A 97 -25.11 13.61 -0.69
CA LEU A 97 -25.87 12.82 -1.65
C LEU A 97 -27.36 12.77 -1.28
N SER A 98 -28.20 12.31 -2.22
CA SER A 98 -29.59 11.95 -1.92
C SER A 98 -29.63 10.67 -1.07
N LYS A 99 -30.57 10.56 -0.12
CA LYS A 99 -30.70 9.35 0.71
C LYS A 99 -31.05 8.10 -0.12
N GLU A 100 -31.75 8.26 -1.23
CA GLU A 100 -32.12 7.17 -2.15
C GLU A 100 -30.96 6.69 -3.01
N ALA A 101 -29.85 7.43 -3.03
CA ALA A 101 -28.72 7.12 -3.91
C ALA A 101 -27.91 5.90 -3.44
N ASN A 102 -28.25 5.31 -2.30
CA ASN A 102 -27.48 4.26 -1.65
C ASN A 102 -25.98 4.60 -1.60
N LYS A 103 -25.67 5.84 -1.16
CA LYS A 103 -24.31 6.40 -1.03
C LYS A 103 -23.49 6.44 -2.33
N ASN A 104 -24.13 6.29 -3.48
CA ASN A 104 -23.49 6.32 -4.79
C ASN A 104 -23.64 7.70 -5.46
N LEU A 105 -22.53 8.32 -5.86
CA LEU A 105 -22.53 9.62 -6.53
C LEU A 105 -23.29 9.59 -7.87
N THR A 106 -23.07 8.57 -8.72
CA THR A 106 -23.71 8.52 -10.04
C THR A 106 -25.22 8.28 -9.96
N GLY A 107 -25.66 7.53 -8.92
CA GLY A 107 -27.06 7.26 -8.62
C GLY A 107 -27.79 8.40 -7.87
N SER A 108 -27.05 9.38 -7.36
CA SER A 108 -27.61 10.52 -6.63
C SER A 108 -28.10 11.62 -7.57
N ALA A 109 -29.18 12.31 -7.17
CA ALA A 109 -29.76 13.43 -7.90
C ALA A 109 -30.30 14.48 -6.93
N LEU A 110 -29.66 15.64 -6.88
CA LEU A 110 -29.94 16.74 -5.97
C LEU A 110 -30.14 18.05 -6.73
N LYS A 111 -30.97 18.97 -6.23
CA LYS A 111 -31.03 20.32 -6.80
C LYS A 111 -29.74 21.09 -6.47
N ALA A 112 -29.15 21.79 -7.44
CA ALA A 112 -27.89 22.52 -7.23
C ALA A 112 -27.98 23.56 -6.10
N GLY A 113 -29.13 24.25 -5.96
CA GLY A 113 -29.39 25.23 -4.90
C GLY A 113 -29.43 24.66 -3.47
N ILE A 114 -29.21 23.35 -3.28
CA ILE A 114 -28.95 22.78 -1.95
C ILE A 114 -27.57 23.24 -1.42
N ALA A 115 -26.63 23.62 -2.30
CA ALA A 115 -25.32 24.12 -1.90
C ALA A 115 -25.41 25.31 -0.93
N ASP A 116 -26.34 26.24 -1.15
CA ASP A 116 -26.57 27.41 -0.30
C ASP A 116 -27.12 27.06 1.10
N LYS A 117 -27.58 25.82 1.29
CA LYS A 117 -28.15 25.32 2.56
C LYS A 117 -27.14 24.54 3.40
N VAL A 118 -25.88 24.46 2.95
CA VAL A 118 -24.79 23.81 3.67
C VAL A 118 -24.10 24.83 4.57
N ASN A 119 -24.22 24.66 5.88
CA ASN A 119 -23.61 25.55 6.87
C ASN A 119 -22.32 24.94 7.45
N HIS A 120 -21.43 25.81 7.93
CA HIS A 120 -20.14 25.45 8.55
C HIS A 120 -19.15 24.72 7.64
N ALA A 121 -19.37 24.76 6.32
CA ALA A 121 -18.39 24.36 5.32
C ALA A 121 -17.49 25.55 4.96
N LYS A 122 -16.22 25.27 4.66
CA LYS A 122 -15.26 26.25 4.12
C LYS A 122 -15.52 26.49 2.63
N ALA A 123 -15.87 25.43 1.90
CA ALA A 123 -16.22 25.52 0.49
C ALA A 123 -17.18 24.39 0.12
N VAL A 124 -18.08 24.65 -0.82
CA VAL A 124 -19.04 23.68 -1.35
C VAL A 124 -18.99 23.78 -2.87
N THR A 125 -18.97 22.65 -3.56
CA THR A 125 -18.99 22.61 -5.02
C THR A 125 -19.99 21.55 -5.49
N PRO A 126 -21.03 21.93 -6.23
CA PRO A 126 -21.89 20.98 -6.92
C PRO A 126 -21.11 20.25 -8.01
N VAL A 127 -21.36 18.95 -8.15
CA VAL A 127 -20.74 18.12 -9.19
C VAL A 127 -21.79 17.26 -9.89
N SER A 128 -21.72 17.20 -11.21
CA SER A 128 -22.42 16.18 -12.00
C SER A 128 -21.40 15.16 -12.49
N GLN A 129 -21.74 13.88 -12.43
CA GLN A 129 -20.91 12.79 -12.92
C GLN A 129 -21.73 11.93 -13.87
N THR A 130 -21.11 11.57 -14.99
CA THR A 130 -21.64 10.55 -15.91
C THR A 130 -20.50 9.74 -16.50
N SER A 131 -20.75 8.47 -16.79
CA SER A 131 -19.83 7.65 -17.57
C SER A 131 -20.04 7.97 -19.05
N ALA A 132 -18.96 8.20 -19.79
CA ALA A 132 -19.01 8.48 -21.22
C ALA A 132 -17.92 7.72 -21.96
N VAL A 133 -18.15 7.48 -23.25
CA VAL A 133 -17.13 7.01 -24.18
C VAL A 133 -16.63 8.21 -24.95
N ILE A 134 -15.32 8.42 -24.99
CA ILE A 134 -14.71 9.30 -25.99
C ILE A 134 -14.33 8.48 -27.20
N GLN A 135 -14.60 9.01 -28.39
CA GLN A 135 -14.20 8.41 -29.65
C GLN A 135 -13.42 9.42 -30.49
N GLY A 136 -12.17 9.08 -30.80
CA GLY A 136 -11.28 9.86 -31.64
C GLY A 136 -11.61 9.76 -33.13
N THR A 137 -10.75 10.34 -33.96
CA THR A 137 -10.88 10.25 -35.43
C THR A 137 -10.56 8.85 -35.94
N ASP A 138 -9.65 8.14 -35.28
CA ASP A 138 -9.21 6.78 -35.64
C ASP A 138 -10.12 5.68 -35.08
N GLU A 139 -11.37 6.04 -34.74
CA GLU A 139 -12.40 5.21 -34.11
C GLU A 139 -12.06 4.56 -32.76
N ALA A 140 -10.83 4.72 -32.25
CA ALA A 140 -10.45 4.30 -30.92
C ALA A 140 -11.45 4.81 -29.88
N GLN A 141 -11.93 3.90 -29.02
CA GLN A 141 -12.89 4.20 -27.97
C GLN A 141 -12.23 4.09 -26.59
N LEU A 142 -12.48 5.08 -25.74
CA LEU A 142 -12.01 5.06 -24.35
C LEU A 142 -13.15 5.43 -23.40
N ASN A 143 -13.38 4.57 -22.40
CA ASN A 143 -14.30 4.87 -21.32
C ASN A 143 -13.68 5.91 -20.38
N ILE A 144 -14.45 6.94 -20.04
CA ILE A 144 -14.06 8.00 -19.11
C ILE A 144 -15.16 8.25 -18.08
N ASN A 145 -14.76 8.78 -16.92
CA ASN A 145 -15.67 9.45 -16.00
C ASN A 145 -15.67 10.95 -16.31
N LEU A 146 -16.80 11.44 -16.82
CA LEU A 146 -16.97 12.84 -17.17
C LEU A 146 -17.64 13.60 -16.02
N LEU A 147 -16.94 14.61 -15.53
CA LEU A 147 -17.39 15.47 -14.43
C LEU A 147 -17.78 16.85 -14.95
N GLY A 148 -18.99 17.27 -14.61
CA GLY A 148 -19.51 18.61 -14.83
C GLY A 148 -19.26 19.45 -13.60
N ILE A 149 -18.49 20.53 -13.77
CA ILE A 149 -18.15 21.46 -12.69
C ILE A 149 -18.37 22.91 -13.11
N GLU A 150 -18.45 23.78 -12.12
CA GLU A 150 -18.35 25.23 -12.33
C GLU A 150 -16.89 25.65 -12.54
N LYS A 151 -16.65 26.74 -13.28
CA LYS A 151 -15.27 27.17 -13.63
C LYS A 151 -14.39 27.43 -12.41
N ASN A 152 -14.98 27.99 -11.35
CA ASN A 152 -14.29 28.36 -10.11
C ASN A 152 -14.42 27.29 -9.01
N ALA A 153 -14.85 26.09 -9.37
CA ALA A 153 -14.90 24.95 -8.47
C ALA A 153 -13.54 24.68 -7.84
N PHE A 154 -13.51 24.36 -6.55
CA PHE A 154 -12.25 24.09 -5.87
C PHE A 154 -11.60 22.78 -6.32
N ILE A 155 -12.36 21.90 -6.99
CA ILE A 155 -11.91 20.64 -7.59
C ILE A 155 -11.38 20.81 -9.02
N THR A 156 -11.40 22.02 -9.58
CA THR A 156 -10.79 22.28 -10.89
C THR A 156 -9.30 21.92 -10.83
N PRO A 157 -8.83 20.96 -11.66
CA PRO A 157 -7.45 20.50 -11.59
C PRO A 157 -6.48 21.56 -12.12
N LYS A 158 -5.25 21.53 -11.62
CA LYS A 158 -4.15 22.31 -12.21
C LYS A 158 -3.78 21.70 -13.55
N LEU A 159 -3.83 22.50 -14.61
CA LEU A 159 -3.53 22.05 -15.96
C LEU A 159 -2.02 21.84 -16.15
N THR A 160 -1.66 20.73 -16.80
CA THR A 160 -0.31 20.44 -17.26
C THR A 160 -0.09 20.98 -18.67
N LYS A 161 -1.15 21.03 -19.50
CA LYS A 161 -1.13 21.52 -20.89
C LYS A 161 -2.43 22.21 -21.27
N GLY A 162 -2.36 23.12 -22.23
CA GLY A 162 -3.53 23.77 -22.82
C GLY A 162 -4.22 24.78 -21.90
N LYS A 163 -5.55 24.89 -22.02
CA LYS A 163 -6.37 25.88 -21.31
C LYS A 163 -7.60 25.22 -20.69
N LEU A 164 -8.19 25.90 -19.69
CA LEU A 164 -9.44 25.48 -19.08
C LEU A 164 -10.59 25.64 -20.09
N PHE A 165 -11.60 24.77 -20.04
CA PHE A 165 -12.81 24.90 -20.83
C PHE A 165 -13.50 26.25 -20.56
N GLN A 166 -13.80 27.00 -21.61
CA GLN A 166 -14.46 28.30 -21.56
C GLN A 166 -15.88 28.23 -22.11
N HIS A 167 -16.10 27.38 -23.12
CA HIS A 167 -17.35 27.24 -23.84
C HIS A 167 -17.99 25.86 -23.62
N LYS A 168 -19.23 25.70 -24.09
CA LYS A 168 -19.89 24.39 -24.12
C LYS A 168 -19.11 23.45 -25.06
N LYS A 169 -19.14 22.14 -24.77
CA LYS A 169 -18.49 21.10 -25.59
C LYS A 169 -16.96 21.23 -25.69
N GLU A 170 -16.35 21.89 -24.71
CA GLU A 170 -14.92 21.83 -24.46
C GLU A 170 -14.65 20.94 -23.25
N ILE A 171 -13.60 20.13 -23.34
CA ILE A 171 -13.24 19.14 -22.31
C ILE A 171 -11.75 19.25 -21.98
N ILE A 172 -11.44 19.12 -20.70
CA ILE A 172 -10.07 18.87 -20.25
C ILE A 172 -9.98 17.42 -19.79
N VAL A 173 -8.88 16.75 -20.11
CA VAL A 173 -8.71 15.31 -19.87
C VAL A 173 -7.50 15.04 -18.97
N SER A 174 -7.55 13.97 -18.18
CA SER A 174 -6.37 13.50 -17.45
C SER A 174 -5.30 12.98 -18.40
N ASP A 175 -4.04 13.01 -17.98
CA ASP A 175 -2.92 12.47 -18.76
C ASP A 175 -3.12 10.98 -19.12
N GLY A 176 -3.88 10.22 -18.32
CA GLY A 176 -4.29 8.85 -18.63
C GLY A 176 -5.05 8.71 -19.96
N VAL A 177 -5.78 9.74 -20.38
CA VAL A 177 -6.44 9.80 -21.70
C VAL A 177 -5.41 10.07 -22.81
N LEU A 178 -4.46 10.99 -22.58
CA LEU A 178 -3.43 11.31 -23.58
C LEU A 178 -2.47 10.15 -23.86
N LYS A 179 -2.26 9.26 -22.89
CA LYS A 179 -1.49 8.01 -23.07
C LYS A 179 -2.15 7.03 -24.06
N LYS A 180 -3.42 7.27 -24.44
CA LYS A 180 -4.21 6.45 -25.36
C LYS A 180 -4.37 7.12 -26.73
N GLU A 181 -3.32 7.77 -27.20
CA GLU A 181 -3.20 8.40 -28.53
C GLU A 181 -4.06 9.65 -28.77
N TYR A 182 -4.85 10.09 -27.79
CA TYR A 182 -5.53 11.39 -27.81
C TYR A 182 -4.58 12.56 -27.59
N ARG A 183 -4.88 13.70 -28.19
CA ARG A 183 -4.08 14.93 -28.08
C ARG A 183 -4.95 16.15 -27.74
N VAL A 184 -4.31 17.13 -27.10
CA VAL A 184 -4.93 18.44 -26.91
C VAL A 184 -5.09 19.10 -28.29
N GLY A 185 -6.30 19.54 -28.61
CA GLY A 185 -6.69 20.07 -29.92
C GLY A 185 -7.67 19.17 -30.68
N ASP A 186 -7.74 17.88 -30.32
CA ASP A 186 -8.56 16.91 -31.03
C ASP A 186 -10.06 17.18 -30.87
N LYS A 187 -10.81 16.79 -31.91
CA LYS A 187 -12.28 16.78 -31.90
C LYS A 187 -12.79 15.37 -31.72
N VAL A 188 -13.33 15.08 -30.54
CA VAL A 188 -13.81 13.74 -30.14
C VAL A 188 -15.32 13.71 -30.02
N LYS A 189 -15.96 12.58 -30.31
CA LYS A 189 -17.36 12.35 -29.90
C LYS A 189 -17.38 11.96 -28.42
N VAL A 190 -18.35 12.45 -27.65
CA VAL A 190 -18.45 12.17 -26.21
C VAL A 190 -19.85 11.62 -25.89
N GLY A 191 -19.89 10.36 -25.47
CA GLY A 191 -21.15 9.66 -25.19
C GLY A 191 -22.09 9.65 -26.39
N ALA A 192 -23.37 9.95 -26.14
CA ALA A 192 -24.41 10.00 -27.17
C ALA A 192 -24.62 11.40 -27.78
N ASP A 193 -23.76 12.39 -27.46
CA ASP A 193 -23.87 13.72 -28.09
C ASP A 193 -23.58 13.61 -29.60
N LYS A 194 -24.41 14.27 -30.41
CA LYS A 194 -24.29 14.28 -31.87
C LYS A 194 -23.14 15.15 -32.34
N GLU A 195 -22.77 16.17 -31.57
CA GLU A 195 -21.69 17.09 -31.93
C GLU A 195 -20.35 16.65 -31.34
N LYS A 196 -19.27 17.00 -32.05
CA LYS A 196 -17.90 16.74 -31.58
C LYS A 196 -17.48 17.79 -30.55
N TRP A 197 -16.83 17.32 -29.49
CA TRP A 197 -16.25 18.13 -28.42
C TRP A 197 -14.76 18.35 -28.68
N LYS A 198 -14.21 19.47 -28.22
CA LYS A 198 -12.79 19.80 -28.38
C LYS A 198 -12.02 19.54 -27.09
N ILE A 199 -10.95 18.76 -27.15
CA ILE A 199 -9.99 18.64 -26.06
C ILE A 199 -9.17 19.93 -25.99
N VAL A 200 -9.34 20.75 -24.96
CA VAL A 200 -8.71 22.08 -24.85
C VAL A 200 -7.53 22.13 -23.88
N GLY A 201 -7.42 21.13 -23.00
CA GLY A 201 -6.34 21.05 -22.02
C GLY A 201 -6.21 19.67 -21.41
N ALA A 202 -5.14 19.49 -20.66
CA ALA A 202 -4.87 18.28 -19.91
C ALA A 202 -4.32 18.59 -18.52
N PHE A 203 -4.46 17.63 -17.62
CA PHE A 203 -3.99 17.71 -16.24
C PHE A 203 -3.41 16.36 -15.81
N ALA A 204 -2.78 16.34 -14.63
CA ALA A 204 -2.15 15.15 -14.08
C ALA A 204 -3.09 13.92 -14.07
N ASP A 205 -2.50 12.73 -14.09
CA ASP A 205 -3.24 11.47 -14.10
C ASP A 205 -4.29 11.43 -12.97
N SER A 206 -5.50 10.99 -13.31
CA SER A 206 -6.65 11.01 -12.40
C SER A 206 -7.69 10.02 -12.86
N SER A 207 -8.18 9.21 -11.93
CA SER A 207 -9.14 8.15 -12.21
C SER A 207 -10.15 8.00 -11.07
N LEU A 208 -11.33 7.52 -11.44
CA LEU A 208 -12.42 7.18 -10.54
C LEU A 208 -13.08 5.94 -11.11
N ASN A 209 -13.41 4.96 -10.27
CA ASN A 209 -13.96 3.67 -10.71
C ASN A 209 -13.17 3.04 -11.88
N LEU A 210 -11.83 3.10 -11.83
CA LEU A 210 -10.88 2.56 -12.83
C LEU A 210 -10.93 3.22 -14.22
N ALA A 211 -11.74 4.25 -14.42
CA ALA A 211 -11.75 5.03 -15.66
C ALA A 211 -11.04 6.38 -15.47
N PRO A 212 -10.26 6.83 -16.47
CA PRO A 212 -9.70 8.18 -16.48
C PRO A 212 -10.79 9.23 -16.35
N ILE A 213 -10.48 10.33 -15.67
CA ILE A 213 -11.40 11.45 -15.54
C ILE A 213 -11.18 12.49 -16.62
N ALA A 214 -12.29 13.11 -17.01
CA ALA A 214 -12.30 14.37 -17.73
C ALA A 214 -13.27 15.36 -17.08
N TYR A 215 -13.00 16.65 -17.24
CA TYR A 215 -13.88 17.73 -16.75
C TYR A 215 -14.40 18.57 -17.91
N SER A 216 -15.65 19.02 -17.78
CA SER A 216 -16.27 19.99 -18.67
C SER A 216 -17.24 20.87 -17.88
N SER A 217 -17.90 21.80 -18.58
CA SER A 217 -18.93 22.64 -17.97
C SER A 217 -20.10 21.79 -17.48
N MET A 218 -20.66 22.15 -16.32
CA MET A 218 -21.85 21.51 -15.75
C MET A 218 -22.96 21.30 -16.80
N THR A 219 -23.25 22.33 -17.59
CA THR A 219 -24.29 22.29 -18.63
C THR A 219 -24.01 21.30 -19.76
N SER A 220 -22.74 21.10 -20.15
CA SER A 220 -22.38 20.16 -21.21
C SER A 220 -22.54 18.71 -20.73
N VAL A 221 -22.16 18.43 -19.48
CA VAL A 221 -22.28 17.09 -18.89
C VAL A 221 -23.74 16.73 -18.62
N GLN A 222 -24.54 17.67 -18.10
CA GLN A 222 -25.99 17.49 -17.92
C GLN A 222 -26.71 17.27 -19.26
N GLY A 223 -26.23 17.87 -20.36
CA GLY A 223 -26.79 17.66 -21.69
C GLY A 223 -26.57 16.24 -22.26
N ILE A 224 -25.53 15.52 -21.82
CA ILE A 224 -25.28 14.11 -22.19
C ILE A 224 -26.22 13.17 -21.43
N LYS A 225 -26.49 13.47 -20.15
CA LYS A 225 -27.41 12.70 -19.32
C LYS A 225 -28.82 12.96 -19.88
N SER A 226 -29.57 11.93 -20.29
CA SER A 226 -30.84 11.98 -21.05
C SER A 226 -32.01 12.79 -20.44
N ALA A 227 -31.78 13.66 -19.46
CA ALA A 227 -32.76 14.53 -18.82
C ALA A 227 -32.86 15.93 -19.48
N GLY A 228 -32.13 16.19 -20.56
CA GLY A 228 -32.16 17.46 -21.28
C GLY A 228 -31.40 18.60 -20.57
N PRO A 229 -31.05 19.66 -21.31
CA PRO A 229 -30.09 20.70 -20.88
C PRO A 229 -30.55 21.60 -19.72
N ASN A 230 -31.75 21.39 -19.14
CA ASN A 230 -32.37 22.26 -18.14
C ASN A 230 -32.67 21.57 -16.80
N THR A 231 -32.09 20.41 -16.52
CA THR A 231 -32.17 19.87 -15.16
C THR A 231 -31.17 20.60 -14.27
N ASN A 232 -31.64 21.46 -13.37
CA ASN A 232 -30.83 22.05 -12.30
C ASN A 232 -30.43 20.99 -11.24
N MET A 233 -30.13 19.78 -11.70
CA MET A 233 -29.85 18.60 -10.92
C MET A 233 -28.37 18.24 -11.02
N VAL A 234 -27.75 18.01 -9.88
CA VAL A 234 -26.37 17.59 -9.71
C VAL A 234 -26.34 16.24 -9.04
N ASN A 235 -25.24 15.52 -9.20
CA ASN A 235 -25.07 14.22 -8.59
C ASN A 235 -24.75 14.33 -7.10
N GLY A 236 -23.96 15.33 -6.70
CA GLY A 236 -23.64 15.55 -5.30
C GLY A 236 -23.07 16.93 -5.04
N LEU A 237 -22.85 17.22 -3.76
CA LEU A 237 -22.11 18.40 -3.32
C LEU A 237 -20.82 17.93 -2.65
N LEU A 238 -19.69 18.36 -3.16
CA LEU A 238 -18.39 18.12 -2.56
C LEU A 238 -18.09 19.22 -1.54
N ILE A 239 -17.64 18.83 -0.35
CA ILE A 239 -17.47 19.75 0.78
C ILE A 239 -16.02 19.78 1.22
N ARG A 240 -15.51 21.01 1.40
CA ARG A 240 -14.35 21.24 2.26
C ARG A 240 -14.76 21.80 3.61
N ALA A 241 -14.26 21.24 4.69
CA ALA A 241 -14.51 21.69 6.06
C ALA A 241 -13.31 21.39 6.96
N ALA A 242 -13.10 22.20 8.00
CA ALA A 242 -12.09 21.88 9.01
C ALA A 242 -12.48 20.65 9.85
N ASP A 243 -13.79 20.46 10.03
CA ASP A 243 -14.38 19.36 10.79
C ASP A 243 -15.73 19.01 10.14
N ILE A 244 -15.79 17.83 9.52
CA ILE A 244 -16.98 17.38 8.78
C ILE A 244 -18.18 17.16 9.70
N SER A 245 -17.96 16.81 10.98
CA SER A 245 -19.03 16.56 11.94
C SER A 245 -19.80 17.82 12.32
N LYS A 246 -19.23 19.00 12.09
CA LYS A 246 -19.88 20.30 12.34
C LYS A 246 -20.71 20.79 11.16
N VAL A 247 -20.53 20.21 9.97
CA VAL A 247 -21.25 20.61 8.76
C VAL A 247 -22.72 20.21 8.89
N LYS A 248 -23.62 21.15 8.61
CA LYS A 248 -25.08 20.93 8.66
C LYS A 248 -25.72 21.23 7.32
N VAL A 249 -26.40 20.24 6.75
CA VAL A 249 -27.16 20.38 5.50
C VAL A 249 -28.62 20.61 5.84
N LYS A 250 -29.13 21.82 5.63
CA LYS A 250 -30.55 22.17 5.87
C LYS A 250 -31.43 21.82 4.67
N ALA A 251 -31.41 20.56 4.24
CA ALA A 251 -32.24 20.08 3.14
C ALA A 251 -32.83 18.71 3.45
N ALA A 252 -34.13 18.56 3.18
CA ALA A 252 -34.77 17.26 3.27
C ALA A 252 -34.11 16.28 2.29
N ASN A 253 -34.12 15.01 2.65
CA ASN A 253 -33.68 13.92 1.79
C ASN A 253 -32.19 13.91 1.37
N THR A 254 -31.35 14.57 2.17
CA THR A 254 -29.90 14.57 1.95
C THR A 254 -29.18 13.76 3.03
N GLU A 255 -28.04 13.18 2.67
CA GLU A 255 -27.12 12.49 3.57
C GLU A 255 -25.72 13.08 3.39
N LEU A 256 -25.07 13.44 4.49
CA LEU A 256 -23.67 13.87 4.52
C LEU A 256 -22.78 12.67 4.84
N LEU A 257 -21.87 12.34 3.94
CA LEU A 257 -20.91 11.25 4.09
C LEU A 257 -19.50 11.79 4.27
N PRO A 258 -18.75 11.33 5.28
CA PRO A 258 -17.30 11.53 5.34
C PRO A 258 -16.61 10.91 4.12
N THR A 259 -15.48 11.49 3.69
CA THR A 259 -14.74 11.03 2.50
C THR A 259 -14.39 9.55 2.54
N ASN A 260 -13.98 9.01 3.69
CA ASN A 260 -13.64 7.58 3.83
C ASN A 260 -14.86 6.68 3.56
N THR A 261 -16.01 7.02 4.14
CA THR A 261 -17.26 6.30 3.91
C THR A 261 -17.68 6.41 2.44
N PHE A 262 -17.50 7.57 1.82
CA PHE A 262 -17.76 7.74 0.39
C PHE A 262 -16.86 6.83 -0.47
N ILE A 263 -15.55 6.78 -0.18
CA ILE A 263 -14.58 5.90 -0.88
C ILE A 263 -14.96 4.43 -0.71
N GLU A 264 -15.31 4.00 0.51
CA GLU A 264 -15.73 2.62 0.78
C GLU A 264 -16.99 2.22 0.02
N ASN A 265 -17.87 3.18 -0.27
CA ASN A 265 -19.12 2.97 -1.02
C ASN A 265 -18.97 3.22 -2.53
N LEU A 266 -17.75 3.45 -3.03
CA LEU A 266 -17.50 3.44 -4.47
C LEU A 266 -17.86 2.05 -5.04
N PRO A 267 -18.58 1.97 -6.17
CA PRO A 267 -19.04 0.70 -6.73
C PRO A 267 -17.90 -0.32 -6.88
N GLY A 268 -18.03 -1.46 -6.19
CA GLY A 268 -17.07 -2.57 -6.25
C GLY A 268 -15.80 -2.39 -5.42
N TYR A 269 -15.48 -1.19 -4.92
CA TYR A 269 -14.22 -0.90 -4.22
C TYR A 269 -14.02 -1.79 -2.97
N GLN A 270 -15.01 -1.83 -2.07
CA GLN A 270 -14.91 -2.61 -0.84
C GLN A 270 -14.79 -4.12 -1.13
N ALA A 271 -15.64 -4.65 -2.02
CA ALA A 271 -15.64 -6.06 -2.37
C ALA A 271 -14.31 -6.49 -3.02
N GLN A 272 -13.75 -5.64 -3.89
CA GLN A 272 -12.46 -5.87 -4.52
C GLN A 272 -11.33 -5.86 -3.49
N ASN A 273 -11.28 -4.85 -2.62
CA ASN A 273 -10.23 -4.75 -1.60
C ASN A 273 -10.32 -5.91 -0.59
N LEU A 274 -11.53 -6.30 -0.17
CA LEU A 274 -11.74 -7.44 0.72
C LEU A 274 -11.25 -8.74 0.07
N THR A 275 -11.57 -8.97 -1.21
CA THR A 275 -11.15 -10.17 -1.94
C THR A 275 -9.63 -10.24 -2.05
N LEU A 276 -8.99 -9.13 -2.46
CA LEU A 276 -7.53 -9.08 -2.62
C LEU A 276 -6.79 -9.21 -1.29
N GLN A 277 -7.29 -8.58 -0.21
CA GLN A 277 -6.73 -8.77 1.13
C GLN A 277 -6.88 -10.22 1.60
N THR A 278 -8.03 -10.84 1.35
CA THR A 278 -8.27 -12.24 1.70
C THR A 278 -7.32 -13.18 0.95
N MET A 279 -7.10 -12.96 -0.36
CA MET A 279 -6.09 -13.69 -1.14
C MET A 279 -4.69 -13.55 -0.53
N ASN A 280 -4.30 -12.33 -0.13
CA ASN A 280 -3.02 -12.10 0.51
C ASN A 280 -2.87 -12.86 1.84
N TYR A 281 -3.90 -12.82 2.71
CA TYR A 281 -3.89 -13.56 3.97
C TYR A 281 -3.80 -15.08 3.76
N PHE A 282 -4.53 -15.64 2.80
CA PHE A 282 -4.41 -17.06 2.46
C PHE A 282 -3.00 -17.42 2.01
N LEU A 283 -2.36 -16.59 1.19
CA LEU A 283 -0.97 -16.81 0.77
C LEU A 283 0.00 -16.81 1.95
N ILE A 284 -0.16 -15.90 2.90
CA ILE A 284 0.68 -15.86 4.11
C ILE A 284 0.49 -17.12 4.97
N VAL A 285 -0.74 -17.60 5.11
CA VAL A 285 -1.02 -18.84 5.85
C VAL A 285 -0.38 -20.05 5.16
N ILE A 286 -0.57 -20.19 3.84
CA ILE A 286 0.05 -21.27 3.06
C ILE A 286 1.58 -21.17 3.14
N ALA A 287 2.14 -19.97 3.04
CA ALA A 287 3.57 -19.71 3.19
C ALA A 287 4.11 -20.24 4.52
N SER A 288 3.41 -19.95 5.62
CA SER A 288 3.75 -20.43 6.96
C SER A 288 3.91 -21.95 7.01
N PHE A 289 2.91 -22.67 6.49
CA PHE A 289 2.92 -24.14 6.47
C PHE A 289 4.05 -24.68 5.60
N VAL A 290 4.21 -24.13 4.39
CA VAL A 290 5.26 -24.56 3.45
C VAL A 290 6.64 -24.38 4.09
N ILE A 291 6.92 -23.20 4.66
CA ILE A 291 8.19 -22.92 5.34
C ILE A 291 8.38 -23.86 6.53
N GLY A 292 7.34 -24.05 7.37
CA GLY A 292 7.38 -24.97 8.50
C GLY A 292 7.73 -26.40 8.10
N ILE A 293 7.12 -26.93 7.03
CA ILE A 293 7.39 -28.26 6.49
C ILE A 293 8.83 -28.35 5.98
N PHE A 294 9.30 -27.37 5.21
CA PHE A 294 10.68 -27.36 4.71
C PHE A 294 11.70 -27.36 5.85
N ILE A 295 11.52 -26.49 6.85
CA ILE A 295 12.41 -26.42 8.01
C ILE A 295 12.32 -27.71 8.84
N TYR A 296 11.14 -28.32 8.96
CA TYR A 296 10.97 -29.62 9.60
C TYR A 296 11.76 -30.72 8.89
N ILE A 297 11.62 -30.85 7.57
CA ILE A 297 12.36 -31.84 6.76
C ILE A 297 13.87 -31.60 6.87
N MET A 298 14.31 -30.33 6.80
CA MET A 298 15.71 -29.98 7.00
C MET A 298 16.24 -30.39 8.37
N THR A 299 15.43 -30.23 9.41
CA THR A 299 15.81 -30.56 10.78
C THR A 299 15.92 -32.08 10.96
N LEU A 300 14.99 -32.85 10.38
CA LEU A 300 15.06 -34.32 10.37
C LEU A 300 16.32 -34.84 9.67
N GLN A 301 16.69 -34.26 8.53
CA GLN A 301 17.89 -34.65 7.79
C GLN A 301 19.19 -34.39 8.58
N LYS A 302 19.16 -33.49 9.56
CA LYS A 302 20.31 -33.18 10.44
C LYS A 302 20.29 -33.94 11.77
N GLN A 303 19.38 -34.89 11.95
CA GLN A 303 19.17 -35.55 13.24
C GLN A 303 20.44 -36.27 13.74
N ALA A 304 21.18 -36.96 12.87
CA ALA A 304 22.43 -37.62 13.23
C ALA A 304 23.50 -36.63 13.72
N ILE A 305 23.67 -35.51 13.00
CA ILE A 305 24.62 -34.44 13.35
C ILE A 305 24.25 -33.84 14.72
N PHE A 306 22.97 -33.51 14.92
CA PHE A 306 22.50 -33.00 16.21
C PHE A 306 22.65 -34.00 17.35
N GLY A 307 22.53 -35.30 17.08
CA GLY A 307 22.82 -36.35 18.05
C GLY A 307 24.26 -36.33 18.53
N VAL A 308 25.23 -36.29 17.60
CA VAL A 308 26.66 -36.17 17.92
C VAL A 308 26.96 -34.91 18.73
N LEU A 309 26.41 -33.76 18.33
CA LEU A 309 26.60 -32.50 19.03
C LEU A 309 26.04 -32.54 20.47
N LYS A 310 24.90 -33.20 20.68
CA LYS A 310 24.36 -33.41 22.04
C LYS A 310 25.27 -34.30 22.90
N VAL A 311 25.87 -35.34 22.33
CA VAL A 311 26.84 -36.19 23.05
C VAL A 311 28.10 -35.40 23.43
N GLN A 312 28.51 -34.44 22.60
CA GLN A 312 29.60 -33.51 22.91
C GLN A 312 29.23 -32.43 23.94
N GLY A 313 28.03 -32.48 24.53
CA GLY A 313 27.59 -31.57 25.59
C GLY A 313 26.92 -30.29 25.10
N ILE A 314 26.61 -30.15 23.80
CA ILE A 314 25.91 -28.97 23.29
C ILE A 314 24.44 -29.01 23.74
N PRO A 315 23.94 -27.95 24.40
CA PRO A 315 22.57 -27.95 24.91
C PRO A 315 21.54 -27.88 23.77
N THR A 316 20.43 -28.61 23.93
CA THR A 316 19.30 -28.60 22.98
C THR A 316 18.78 -27.19 22.66
N ALA A 317 18.82 -26.28 23.64
CA ALA A 317 18.42 -24.88 23.44
C ALA A 317 19.32 -24.13 22.45
N TYR A 318 20.61 -24.44 22.41
CA TYR A 318 21.54 -23.88 21.44
C TYR A 318 21.23 -24.37 20.03
N LEU A 319 20.99 -25.67 19.86
CA LEU A 319 20.60 -26.27 18.59
C LEU A 319 19.27 -25.66 18.07
N ALA A 320 18.28 -25.48 18.95
CA ALA A 320 17.00 -24.85 18.61
C ALA A 320 17.18 -23.39 18.14
N ARG A 321 17.97 -22.58 18.87
CA ARG A 321 18.28 -21.20 18.47
C ARG A 321 19.02 -21.14 17.14
N SER A 322 19.91 -22.10 16.88
CA SER A 322 20.63 -22.19 15.61
C SER A 322 19.68 -22.39 14.42
N VAL A 323 18.69 -23.29 14.56
CA VAL A 323 17.69 -23.52 13.50
C VAL A 323 16.83 -22.28 13.27
N VAL A 324 16.37 -21.61 14.33
CA VAL A 324 15.61 -20.36 14.22
C VAL A 324 16.43 -19.26 13.53
N ALA A 325 17.71 -19.10 13.91
CA ALA A 325 18.60 -18.13 13.27
C ALA A 325 18.85 -18.46 11.79
N GLN A 326 19.01 -19.73 11.45
CA GLN A 326 19.16 -20.20 10.07
C GLN A 326 17.90 -19.89 9.24
N THR A 327 16.71 -20.17 9.78
CA THR A 327 15.44 -19.83 9.11
C THR A 327 15.30 -18.33 8.91
N PHE A 328 15.69 -17.52 9.90
CA PHE A 328 15.65 -16.07 9.77
C PHE A 328 16.53 -15.57 8.61
N VAL A 329 17.77 -16.08 8.49
CA VAL A 329 18.67 -15.72 7.39
C VAL A 329 18.11 -16.16 6.04
N LEU A 330 17.61 -17.40 5.95
CA LEU A 330 16.98 -17.92 4.73
C LEU A 330 15.78 -17.09 4.30
N ALA A 331 14.91 -16.74 5.26
CA ALA A 331 13.74 -15.93 5.03
C ALA A 331 14.11 -14.53 4.56
N MET A 332 15.09 -13.89 5.21
CA MET A 332 15.59 -12.58 4.80
C MET A 332 16.10 -12.58 3.35
N ILE A 333 16.92 -13.57 2.97
CA ILE A 333 17.44 -13.68 1.61
C ILE A 333 16.31 -13.89 0.60
N GLY A 334 15.38 -14.81 0.90
CA GLY A 334 14.22 -15.08 0.05
C GLY A 334 13.34 -13.83 -0.13
N ILE A 335 13.01 -13.14 0.96
CA ILE A 335 12.22 -11.91 0.96
C ILE A 335 12.90 -10.81 0.11
N VAL A 336 14.21 -10.62 0.26
CA VAL A 336 14.96 -9.64 -0.54
C VAL A 336 14.93 -10.00 -2.03
N ILE A 337 15.10 -11.28 -2.38
CA ILE A 337 14.99 -11.73 -3.77
C ILE A 337 13.58 -11.48 -4.31
N GLY A 338 12.54 -11.83 -3.54
CA GLY A 338 11.15 -11.59 -3.93
C GLY A 338 10.87 -10.10 -4.15
N PHE A 339 11.38 -9.24 -3.28
CA PHE A 339 11.29 -7.79 -3.42
C PHE A 339 11.99 -7.28 -4.69
N ILE A 340 13.23 -7.73 -4.95
CA ILE A 340 13.98 -7.37 -6.16
C ILE A 340 13.21 -7.81 -7.41
N LEU A 341 12.64 -9.01 -7.42
CA LEU A 341 11.82 -9.50 -8.52
C LEU A 341 10.56 -8.65 -8.72
N THR A 342 9.89 -8.23 -7.65
CA THR A 342 8.70 -7.38 -7.73
C THR A 342 9.04 -5.99 -8.26
N VAL A 343 10.14 -5.39 -7.80
CA VAL A 343 10.61 -4.11 -8.34
C VAL A 343 11.03 -4.28 -9.80
N GLY A 344 11.77 -5.34 -10.13
CA GLY A 344 12.20 -5.64 -11.49
C GLY A 344 11.05 -5.79 -12.48
N ILE A 345 10.02 -6.58 -12.12
CA ILE A 345 8.85 -6.76 -13.00
C ILE A 345 8.04 -5.46 -13.15
N SER A 346 8.00 -4.62 -12.10
CA SER A 346 7.27 -3.34 -12.16
C SER A 346 7.80 -2.38 -13.23
N LEU A 347 9.08 -2.50 -13.61
CA LEU A 347 9.71 -1.69 -14.65
C LEU A 347 9.33 -2.12 -16.07
N VAL A 348 8.89 -3.37 -16.24
CA VAL A 348 8.54 -3.96 -17.55
C VAL A 348 7.03 -4.04 -17.74
N MET A 349 6.24 -3.81 -16.68
CA MET A 349 4.79 -3.86 -16.77
C MET A 349 4.25 -2.74 -17.68
N PRO A 350 3.26 -3.03 -18.54
CA PRO A 350 2.57 -2.01 -19.31
C PRO A 350 1.81 -1.04 -18.40
N ASP A 351 1.74 0.22 -18.81
CA ASP A 351 0.98 1.28 -18.13
C ASP A 351 -0.52 0.99 -17.97
N THR A 352 -1.03 -0.01 -18.70
CA THR A 352 -2.43 -0.46 -18.63
C THR A 352 -2.72 -1.31 -17.40
N LEU A 353 -1.70 -1.94 -16.82
CA LEU A 353 -1.87 -2.69 -15.58
C LEU A 353 -1.86 -1.73 -14.40
N PRO A 354 -2.91 -1.76 -13.55
CA PRO A 354 -2.98 -0.92 -12.36
C PRO A 354 -2.03 -1.46 -11.27
N PHE A 355 -0.73 -1.22 -11.46
CA PHE A 355 0.33 -1.70 -10.59
C PHE A 355 1.05 -0.54 -9.90
N ARG A 356 0.94 -0.47 -8.57
CA ARG A 356 1.51 0.61 -7.75
C ARG A 356 2.11 0.06 -6.48
N LEU A 357 3.41 0.29 -6.30
CA LEU A 357 4.14 -0.15 -5.11
C LEU A 357 4.01 0.92 -4.01
N ASP A 358 3.42 0.53 -2.90
CA ASP A 358 3.49 1.28 -1.65
C ASP A 358 4.62 0.69 -0.81
N TYR A 359 5.75 1.40 -0.77
CA TYR A 359 6.95 0.93 -0.07
C TYR A 359 6.74 0.74 1.44
N LEU A 360 5.84 1.51 2.06
CA LEU A 360 5.54 1.35 3.49
C LEU A 360 4.75 0.07 3.72
N LYS A 361 3.74 -0.20 2.88
CA LYS A 361 2.97 -1.45 2.94
C LYS A 361 3.85 -2.67 2.63
N LEU A 362 4.70 -2.58 1.61
CA LEU A 362 5.68 -3.63 1.30
C LEU A 362 6.60 -3.93 2.48
N LEU A 363 7.11 -2.90 3.16
CA LEU A 363 7.95 -3.09 4.35
C LEU A 363 7.19 -3.82 5.47
N SER A 364 5.90 -3.51 5.65
CA SER A 364 5.05 -4.23 6.61
C SER A 364 4.86 -5.70 6.22
N ASP A 365 4.66 -6.00 4.93
CA ASP A 365 4.53 -7.37 4.42
C ASP A 365 5.83 -8.16 4.58
N MET A 366 6.99 -7.54 4.31
CA MET A 366 8.30 -8.15 4.55
C MET A 366 8.47 -8.56 6.01
N GLY A 367 8.08 -7.68 6.94
CA GLY A 367 8.11 -7.97 8.37
C GLY A 367 7.17 -9.12 8.75
N LEU A 368 5.97 -9.16 8.17
CA LEU A 368 4.98 -10.20 8.42
C LEU A 368 5.46 -11.57 7.90
N ILE A 369 5.98 -11.64 6.68
CA ILE A 369 6.54 -12.89 6.12
C ILE A 369 7.72 -13.38 6.97
N LEU A 370 8.59 -12.47 7.42
CA LEU A 370 9.72 -12.81 8.28
C LEU A 370 9.27 -13.39 9.63
N LEU A 371 8.28 -12.75 10.27
CA LEU A 371 7.69 -13.22 11.52
C LEU A 371 7.09 -14.62 11.33
N VAL A 372 6.27 -14.79 10.29
CA VAL A 372 5.61 -16.06 9.98
C VAL A 372 6.62 -17.17 9.68
N SER A 373 7.72 -16.85 8.98
CA SER A 373 8.80 -17.79 8.72
C SER A 373 9.47 -18.28 10.00
N VAL A 374 9.72 -17.37 10.95
CA VAL A 374 10.29 -17.69 12.26
C VAL A 374 9.31 -18.53 13.08
N VAL A 375 8.03 -18.17 13.11
CA VAL A 375 6.99 -18.94 13.82
C VAL A 375 6.86 -20.35 13.24
N GLY A 376 6.86 -20.48 11.90
CA GLY A 376 6.84 -21.78 11.22
C GLY A 376 8.03 -22.66 11.60
N SER A 377 9.22 -22.07 11.82
CA SER A 377 10.41 -22.80 12.26
C SER A 377 10.27 -23.40 13.66
N LEU A 378 9.45 -22.82 14.55
CA LEU A 378 9.27 -23.31 15.91
C LEU A 378 8.70 -24.74 15.95
N VAL A 379 7.92 -25.12 14.93
CA VAL A 379 7.39 -26.49 14.78
C VAL A 379 8.53 -27.52 14.74
N SER A 380 9.66 -27.17 14.11
CA SER A 380 10.82 -28.06 14.00
C SER A 380 11.58 -28.28 15.32
N ILE A 381 11.42 -27.40 16.31
CA ILE A 381 12.11 -27.51 17.60
C ILE A 381 11.72 -28.80 18.32
N ARG A 382 10.46 -29.24 18.19
CA ARG A 382 9.99 -30.51 18.76
C ARG A 382 10.83 -31.70 18.27
N THR A 383 11.24 -31.68 17.01
CA THR A 383 12.11 -32.71 16.42
C THR A 383 13.46 -32.72 17.12
N ILE A 384 14.07 -31.55 17.32
CA ILE A 384 15.39 -31.41 17.98
C ILE A 384 15.35 -31.91 19.42
N VAL A 385 14.28 -31.61 20.17
CA VAL A 385 14.12 -32.05 21.55
C VAL A 385 14.06 -33.58 21.63
N LYS A 386 13.33 -34.24 20.71
CA LYS A 386 13.12 -35.69 20.70
C LYS A 386 14.32 -36.52 20.23
N ILE A 387 15.41 -35.90 19.76
CA ILE A 387 16.61 -36.63 19.32
C ILE A 387 17.27 -37.32 20.51
N ASN A 388 17.27 -38.66 20.50
CA ASN A 388 18.02 -39.49 21.45
C ASN A 388 19.50 -39.57 21.02
N PRO A 389 20.45 -39.06 21.85
CA PRO A 389 21.86 -39.05 21.50
C PRO A 389 22.48 -40.45 21.35
N LEU A 390 21.96 -41.45 22.07
CA LEU A 390 22.49 -42.82 22.09
C LEU A 390 22.18 -43.59 20.79
N VAL A 391 20.98 -43.38 20.24
CA VAL A 391 20.55 -43.98 18.96
C VAL A 391 21.25 -43.30 17.78
N ALA A 392 21.58 -42.02 17.90
CA ALA A 392 22.18 -41.25 16.81
C ALA A 392 23.66 -41.57 16.52
N ILE A 393 24.37 -42.20 17.46
CA ILE A 393 25.78 -42.61 17.30
C ILE A 393 25.91 -44.13 17.10
N GLY A 394 25.00 -44.94 17.65
CA GLY A 394 25.08 -46.40 17.62
C GLY A 394 24.46 -47.10 16.41
N GLY A 395 23.57 -46.43 15.67
CA GLY A 395 22.64 -47.13 14.78
C GLY A 395 21.47 -47.72 15.56
#